data_AF-A0A4Y2LX38-F1
#
_entry.id   AF-A0A4Y2LX38-F1
#
_cell.length_a   1.000
_cell.length_b   1.000
_cell.length_c   1.000
_cell.angle_alpha   90.00
_cell.angle_beta   90.00
_cell.angle_gamma   90.00
#
_symmetry.space_group_name_H-M   'P 1'
#
loop_
_entity.id
_entity.type
_entity.pdbx_description
1 polymer ?
#
loop_
_entity_poly.entity_id
_entity_poly.type
_entity_poly.pdbx_seq_one_letter_code
_entity_poly.pdbx_strand_id
1 'polypeptide(L)'
;MKRNDVSLKEFCSQLEIVELMNPRDAFYGGRTNATKLFYEGEAKYIDLTSLYPYVNKYCSYPAGHPEIIISNFGDISEYLGIAKCSILPPRGLYHPVLPFRSLGKLTFPLCSSCVETRCSTCEHED
;
A
#
# COMPACT_ATOMS: atom_id res chain seq x y z
N MET A 1 -14.83 31.86 -23.14
CA MET A 1 -15.33 32.95 -22.29
C MET A 1 -15.60 32.56 -20.82
N LYS A 2 -15.35 31.32 -20.35
CA LYS A 2 -15.67 30.88 -18.96
C LYS A 2 -14.48 30.71 -17.98
N ARG A 3 -13.23 31.00 -18.39
CA ARG A 3 -12.03 30.80 -17.54
C ARG A 3 -11.76 31.93 -16.51
N ASN A 4 -12.36 33.10 -16.69
CA ASN A 4 -12.09 34.30 -15.87
C ASN A 4 -13.28 34.74 -15.00
N ASP A 5 -14.31 33.91 -14.88
CA ASP A 5 -15.44 34.21 -14.01
C ASP A 5 -15.05 34.00 -12.55
N VAL A 6 -15.06 35.09 -11.77
CA VAL A 6 -14.64 35.10 -10.36
C VAL A 6 -15.57 34.24 -9.51
N SER A 7 -16.87 34.24 -9.81
CA SER A 7 -17.86 33.46 -9.06
C SER A 7 -17.64 31.95 -9.20
N LEU A 8 -17.28 31.49 -10.41
CA LEU A 8 -16.93 30.09 -10.65
C LEU A 8 -15.64 29.69 -9.95
N LYS A 9 -14.65 30.60 -9.84
CA LYS A 9 -13.40 30.33 -9.12
C LYS A 9 -13.63 30.22 -7.62
N GLU A 10 -14.42 31.13 -7.04
CA GLU A 10 -14.80 31.07 -5.62
C GLU A 10 -15.59 29.79 -5.32
N PHE A 11 -16.58 29.46 -6.14
CA PHE A 11 -17.33 28.21 -6.01
C PHE A 11 -16.42 26.97 -6.08
N CYS A 12 -15.57 26.87 -7.10
CA CYS A 12 -14.63 25.75 -7.23
C CYS A 12 -13.63 25.67 -6.07
N SER A 13 -13.25 26.81 -5.47
CA SER A 13 -12.34 26.83 -4.32
C SER A 13 -12.99 26.34 -3.03
N GLN A 14 -14.32 26.38 -2.94
CA GLN A 14 -15.09 25.83 -1.84
C GLN A 14 -15.37 24.33 -2.01
N LEU A 15 -15.13 23.78 -3.20
CA LEU A 15 -15.27 22.34 -3.43
C LEU A 15 -14.04 21.62 -2.88
N GLU A 16 -14.26 20.73 -1.92
CA GLU A 16 -13.27 19.75 -1.48
C GLU A 16 -13.17 18.65 -2.55
N ILE A 17 -12.43 18.94 -3.62
CA ILE A 17 -12.20 17.97 -4.70
C ILE A 17 -11.20 16.93 -4.18
N VAL A 18 -11.73 15.82 -3.67
CA VAL A 18 -10.92 14.65 -3.31
C VAL A 18 -10.59 13.87 -4.57
N GLU A 19 -9.29 13.66 -4.81
CA GLU A 19 -8.85 12.78 -5.90
C GLU A 19 -9.33 11.35 -5.64
N LEU A 20 -10.05 10.78 -6.62
CA LEU A 20 -10.45 9.38 -6.57
C LEU A 20 -9.21 8.48 -6.53
N MET A 21 -9.24 7.47 -5.65
CA MET A 21 -8.20 6.45 -5.62
C MET A 21 -8.15 5.70 -6.95
N ASN A 22 -6.94 5.45 -7.44
CA ASN A 22 -6.71 4.46 -8.50
C ASN A 22 -6.47 3.07 -7.87
N PRO A 23 -7.37 2.09 -8.05
CA PRO A 23 -7.20 0.75 -7.47
C PRO A 23 -5.92 0.03 -7.91
N ARG A 24 -5.31 0.43 -9.04
CA ARG A 24 -4.05 -0.15 -9.52
C ARG A 24 -2.87 0.17 -8.61
N ASP A 25 -2.95 1.24 -7.82
CA ASP A 25 -1.88 1.62 -6.90
C ASP A 25 -1.73 0.60 -5.76
N ALA A 26 -2.84 -0.06 -5.38
CA ALA A 26 -2.86 -1.16 -4.41
C ALA A 26 -2.44 -2.52 -5.03
N PHE A 27 -2.18 -2.59 -6.34
CA PHE A 27 -1.85 -3.84 -7.02
C PHE A 27 -0.34 -4.13 -6.97
N TYR A 28 0.03 -5.11 -6.15
CA TYR A 28 1.40 -5.59 -5.99
C TYR A 28 1.54 -7.04 -6.43
N GLY A 29 2.76 -7.41 -6.82
CA GLY A 29 3.11 -8.79 -7.16
C GLY A 29 3.52 -9.59 -5.93
N GLY A 30 4.13 -10.76 -6.18
CA GLY A 30 4.70 -11.59 -5.12
C GLY A 30 5.86 -10.90 -4.39
N ARG A 31 6.10 -11.34 -3.15
CA ARG A 31 7.23 -10.89 -2.34
C ARG A 31 8.49 -11.67 -2.71
N THR A 32 9.52 -10.94 -3.10
CA THR A 32 10.89 -11.47 -3.26
C THR A 32 11.83 -10.63 -2.40
N ASN A 33 12.43 -11.21 -1.38
CA ASN A 33 13.33 -10.51 -0.46
C ASN A 33 14.42 -11.47 0.06
N ALA A 34 15.62 -10.93 0.31
CA ALA A 34 16.70 -11.61 1.02
C ALA A 34 16.81 -11.07 2.46
N THR A 35 16.55 -11.93 3.45
CA THR A 35 16.73 -11.57 4.87
C THR A 35 18.17 -11.80 5.35
N LYS A 36 18.90 -12.70 4.71
CA LYS A 36 20.31 -13.00 4.99
C LYS A 36 21.02 -13.28 3.67
N LEU A 37 22.13 -12.57 3.41
CA LEU A 37 22.88 -12.67 2.15
C LEU A 37 23.76 -13.93 2.09
N PHE A 38 24.24 -14.40 3.24
CA PHE A 38 25.08 -15.59 3.34
C PHE A 38 24.68 -16.40 4.57
N TYR A 39 24.44 -17.70 4.41
CA TYR A 39 24.13 -18.63 5.49
C TYR A 39 25.01 -19.87 5.34
N GLU A 40 25.71 -20.24 6.42
CA GLU A 40 26.53 -21.45 6.50
C GLU A 40 25.84 -22.46 7.41
N GLY A 41 25.52 -23.64 6.88
CA GLY A 41 24.76 -24.68 7.56
C GLY A 41 23.67 -25.29 6.70
N GLU A 42 22.87 -26.18 7.28
CA GLU A 42 21.72 -26.80 6.61
C GLU A 42 20.50 -25.88 6.63
N ALA A 43 19.82 -25.74 5.49
CA ALA A 43 18.61 -24.93 5.35
C ALA A 43 17.40 -25.80 5.03
N LYS A 44 16.22 -25.41 5.53
CA LYS A 44 14.94 -26.01 5.15
C LYS A 44 14.27 -25.16 4.09
N TYR A 45 13.77 -25.80 3.05
CA TYR A 45 12.98 -25.17 2.00
C TYR A 45 11.51 -25.54 2.16
N ILE A 46 10.65 -24.53 2.11
CA ILE A 46 9.20 -24.68 2.17
C ILE A 46 8.63 -23.97 0.94
N ASP A 47 7.78 -24.67 0.22
CA ASP A 47 7.06 -24.14 -0.94
C ASP A 47 5.57 -24.42 -0.81
N LEU A 48 4.75 -23.46 -1.26
CA LEU A 48 3.31 -23.59 -1.29
C LEU A 48 2.86 -23.97 -2.70
N THR A 49 2.49 -25.24 -2.88
CA THR A 49 1.99 -25.74 -4.16
C THR A 49 0.71 -24.99 -4.56
N SER A 50 0.75 -24.33 -5.72
CA SER A 50 -0.40 -23.63 -6.31
C SER A 50 -1.01 -22.53 -5.42
N LEU A 51 -0.16 -21.69 -4.81
CA LEU A 51 -0.60 -20.56 -3.97
C LEU A 51 -1.71 -19.71 -4.60
N TYR A 52 -1.51 -19.15 -5.80
CA TYR A 52 -2.52 -18.29 -6.42
C TYR A 52 -3.84 -19.01 -6.72
N PRO A 53 -3.86 -20.21 -7.34
CA PRO A 53 -5.09 -20.99 -7.49
C PRO A 53 -5.80 -21.28 -6.16
N TYR A 54 -5.07 -21.57 -5.09
CA TYR A 54 -5.66 -21.80 -3.77
C TYR A 54 -6.39 -20.55 -3.26
N VAL A 55 -5.72 -19.39 -3.29
CA VAL A 55 -6.32 -18.11 -2.85
C VAL A 55 -7.53 -17.77 -3.72
N ASN A 56 -7.42 -17.89 -5.05
CA ASN A 56 -8.53 -17.63 -5.98
C ASN A 56 -9.76 -18.54 -5.73
N LYS A 57 -9.56 -19.76 -5.22
CA LYS A 57 -10.65 -20.70 -4.94
C LYS A 57 -11.32 -20.46 -3.59
N TYR A 58 -10.53 -20.16 -2.57
CA TYR A 58 -11.01 -20.20 -1.17
C TYR A 58 -11.14 -18.82 -0.51
N CYS A 59 -10.48 -17.78 -1.01
CA CYS A 59 -10.55 -16.44 -0.42
C CYS A 59 -11.67 -15.61 -1.04
N SER A 60 -12.19 -14.66 -0.27
CA SER A 60 -13.17 -13.68 -0.74
C SER A 60 -12.48 -12.53 -1.46
N TYR A 61 -13.06 -12.09 -2.58
CA TYR A 61 -12.63 -10.91 -3.34
C TYR A 61 -13.79 -9.92 -3.44
N PRO A 62 -13.51 -8.60 -3.39
CA PRO A 62 -14.53 -7.62 -3.75
C PRO A 62 -14.96 -7.85 -5.20
N ALA A 63 -16.26 -7.95 -5.44
CA ALA A 63 -16.85 -8.22 -6.75
C ALA A 63 -18.07 -7.31 -6.99
N GLY A 64 -18.30 -6.95 -8.25
CA GLY A 64 -19.39 -6.06 -8.65
C GLY A 64 -18.99 -4.58 -8.68
N HIS A 65 -19.98 -3.70 -8.67
CA HIS A 65 -19.77 -2.25 -8.67
C HIS A 65 -19.40 -1.78 -7.25
N PRO A 66 -18.30 -1.02 -7.08
CA PRO A 66 -17.87 -0.56 -5.77
C PRO A 66 -18.78 0.56 -5.26
N GLU A 67 -19.01 0.58 -3.95
CA GLU A 67 -19.46 1.77 -3.24
C GLU A 67 -18.26 2.68 -2.97
N ILE A 68 -18.38 3.97 -3.28
CA ILE A 68 -17.29 4.95 -3.11
C ILE A 68 -17.59 5.78 -1.87
N ILE A 69 -16.79 5.58 -0.82
CA ILE A 69 -16.86 6.29 0.45
C ILE A 69 -15.70 7.27 0.51
N ILE A 70 -16.01 8.57 0.67
CA ILE A 70 -15.01 9.65 0.68
C ILE A 70 -14.98 10.44 2.00
N SER A 71 -15.94 10.22 2.89
CA SER A 71 -16.05 10.92 4.17
C SER A 71 -16.86 10.09 5.18
N ASN A 72 -16.82 10.49 6.46
CA ASN A 72 -17.51 9.83 7.58
C ASN A 72 -17.17 8.33 7.71
N PHE A 73 -15.87 8.02 7.69
CA PHE A 73 -15.38 6.66 7.87
C PHE A 73 -15.69 6.14 9.30
N GLY A 74 -16.19 4.91 9.38
CA GLY A 74 -16.33 4.11 10.59
C GLY A 74 -15.07 3.31 10.88
N ASP A 75 -15.19 2.26 11.70
CA ASP A 75 -14.06 1.37 11.97
C ASP A 75 -13.63 0.61 10.71
N ILE A 76 -12.32 0.44 10.49
CA ILE A 76 -11.83 -0.17 9.25
C ILE A 76 -12.28 -1.62 9.06
N SER A 77 -12.59 -2.32 10.15
CA SER A 77 -13.09 -3.71 10.13
C SER A 77 -14.51 -3.83 9.56
N GLU A 78 -15.24 -2.73 9.45
CA GLU A 78 -16.59 -2.68 8.87
C GLU A 78 -16.57 -2.74 7.33
N TYR A 79 -15.39 -2.55 6.71
CA TYR A 79 -15.24 -2.45 5.27
C TYR A 79 -14.60 -3.70 4.65
N LEU A 80 -15.12 -4.11 3.48
CA LEU A 80 -14.50 -5.09 2.60
C LEU A 80 -14.15 -4.41 1.27
N GLY A 81 -12.89 -4.08 1.06
CA GLY A 81 -12.47 -3.38 -0.16
C GLY A 81 -11.04 -2.86 -0.13
N ILE A 82 -10.83 -1.71 -0.79
CA ILE A 82 -9.54 -1.04 -0.89
C ILE A 82 -9.67 0.32 -0.18
N ALA A 83 -8.70 0.64 0.69
CA ALA A 83 -8.65 1.91 1.42
C ALA A 83 -7.41 2.73 1.04
N LYS A 84 -7.56 4.05 0.86
CA LYS A 84 -6.43 4.98 0.64
C LYS A 84 -6.16 5.59 2.00
N CYS A 85 -5.04 5.23 2.61
CA CYS A 85 -4.71 5.67 3.95
C CYS A 85 -3.21 5.89 4.10
N SER A 86 -2.86 6.73 5.08
CA SER A 86 -1.49 6.83 5.59
C SER A 86 -1.33 5.79 6.69
N ILE A 87 -0.26 4.99 6.61
CA ILE A 87 0.03 3.95 7.60
C ILE A 87 1.37 4.26 8.23
N LEU A 88 1.41 4.25 9.56
CA LEU A 88 2.66 4.24 10.31
C LEU A 88 3.10 2.77 10.50
N PRO A 89 4.20 2.33 9.86
CA PRO A 89 4.66 0.94 9.97
C PRO A 89 5.09 0.61 11.41
N PRO A 90 4.76 -0.58 11.93
CA PRO A 90 5.28 -1.03 13.22
C PRO A 90 6.81 -1.16 13.17
N ARG A 91 7.48 -0.72 14.24
CA ARG A 91 8.95 -0.78 14.33
C ARG A 91 9.43 -2.19 14.71
N GLY A 92 10.62 -2.56 14.23
CA GLY A 92 11.31 -3.79 14.66
C GLY A 92 10.75 -5.11 14.11
N LEU A 93 9.91 -5.11 13.07
CA LEU A 93 9.48 -6.37 12.44
C LEU A 93 10.64 -7.05 11.71
N TYR A 94 10.87 -8.33 12.02
CA TYR A 94 11.81 -9.17 11.29
C TYR A 94 11.41 -9.36 9.82
N HIS A 95 10.09 -9.40 9.56
CA HIS A 95 9.52 -9.45 8.22
C HIS A 95 8.51 -8.32 8.05
N PRO A 96 8.94 -7.16 7.54
CA PRO A 96 8.02 -6.07 7.22
C PRO A 96 6.97 -6.52 6.21
N VAL A 97 5.76 -5.98 6.32
CA VAL A 97 4.60 -6.43 5.52
C VAL A 97 4.10 -5.38 4.54
N LEU A 98 4.39 -4.10 4.77
CA LEU A 98 3.90 -3.01 3.93
C LEU A 98 4.75 -2.90 2.65
N PRO A 99 4.13 -3.06 1.46
CA PRO A 99 4.84 -2.89 0.20
C PRO A 99 5.12 -1.42 -0.08
N PHE A 100 6.33 -1.10 -0.53
CA PHE A 100 6.72 0.24 -0.92
C PHE A 100 7.49 0.20 -2.25
N ARG A 101 6.95 0.88 -3.26
CA ARG A 101 7.61 1.05 -4.56
C ARG A 101 8.48 2.29 -4.50
N SER A 102 9.78 2.11 -4.58
CA SER A 102 10.74 3.22 -4.64
C SER A 102 11.89 2.85 -5.57
N LEU A 103 12.41 3.84 -6.30
CA LEU A 103 13.53 3.69 -7.23
C LEU A 103 13.33 2.54 -8.25
N GLY A 104 12.09 2.34 -8.71
CA GLY A 104 11.73 1.29 -9.68
C GLY A 104 11.70 -0.14 -9.11
N LYS A 105 11.82 -0.31 -7.78
CA LYS A 105 11.80 -1.62 -7.11
C LYS A 105 10.66 -1.71 -6.09
N LEU A 106 10.11 -2.91 -5.96
CA LEU A 106 9.20 -3.23 -4.86
C LEU A 106 10.04 -3.70 -3.66
N THR A 107 9.88 -3.02 -2.53
CA THR A 107 10.54 -3.34 -1.27
C THR A 107 9.49 -3.45 -0.15
N PHE A 108 9.91 -3.95 1.01
CA PHE A 108 9.06 -4.02 2.21
C PHE A 108 9.83 -3.39 3.36
N PRO A 109 9.88 -2.04 3.44
CA PRO A 109 10.63 -1.37 4.48
C PRO A 109 9.81 -1.06 5.72
N LEU A 110 10.52 -0.72 6.78
CA LEU A 110 9.96 -0.12 7.99
C LEU A 110 10.01 1.41 7.98
N CYS A 111 10.71 2.01 7.01
CA CYS A 111 10.81 3.44 6.82
C CYS A 111 10.97 3.74 5.33
N SER A 112 10.05 4.54 4.76
CA SER A 112 10.10 4.97 3.35
C SER A 112 11.36 5.78 3.08
N SER A 113 11.67 6.76 3.94
CA SER A 113 12.84 7.63 3.82
C SER A 113 14.15 6.84 3.79
N CYS A 114 14.28 5.78 4.59
CA CYS A 114 15.48 4.93 4.58
C CYS A 114 15.69 4.22 3.25
N VAL A 115 14.62 3.75 2.59
CA VAL A 115 14.74 3.09 1.27
C VAL A 115 15.11 4.07 0.19
N GLU A 116 14.53 5.26 0.22
CA GLU A 116 14.80 6.31 -0.77
C GLU A 116 16.24 6.82 -0.67
N THR A 117 16.71 7.07 0.55
CA THR A 117 18.07 7.55 0.84
C THR A 117 19.13 6.45 0.89
N ARG A 118 18.72 5.17 0.88
CA ARG A 118 19.58 3.99 1.04
C ARG A 118 20.39 4.01 2.35
N CYS A 119 19.75 4.44 3.44
CA CYS A 119 20.35 4.46 4.75
C CYS A 119 20.40 3.05 5.39
N SER A 120 21.48 2.73 6.09
CA SER A 120 21.66 1.46 6.81
C SER A 120 21.04 1.45 8.21
N THR A 121 20.98 2.61 8.88
CA THR A 121 20.49 2.76 10.24
C THR A 121 19.37 3.80 10.25
N CYS A 122 18.20 3.43 10.75
CA CYS A 122 17.07 4.35 10.78
C CYS A 122 17.14 5.24 12.03
N GLU A 123 17.29 6.55 11.82
CA GLU A 123 17.20 7.59 12.86
C GLU A 123 15.92 8.43 12.74
N HIS A 124 15.03 8.07 11.82
CA HIS A 124 13.78 8.79 11.59
C HIS A 124 12.77 8.51 12.70
N GLU A 125 12.12 9.57 13.17
CA GLU A 125 10.93 9.50 14.02
C GLU A 125 9.67 9.31 13.16
N ASP A 126 8.54 9.02 13.83
CA ASP A 126 7.25 8.73 13.18
C ASP A 126 6.69 9.96 12.43
#